data_AF-A0A838KYD2-F1
#
_entry.id   AF-A0A838KYD2-F1
#
_cell.length_a   1.000
_cell.length_b   1.000
_cell.length_c   1.000
_cell.angle_alpha   90.00
_cell.angle_beta   90.00
_cell.angle_gamma   90.00
#
_symmetry.space_group_name_H-M   'P 1'
#
loop_
_entity.id
_entity.type
_entity.pdbx_description
1 polymer ?
#
loop_
_entity_poly.entity_id
_entity_poly.type
_entity_poly.pdbx_seq_one_letter_code
_entity_poly.pdbx_strand_id
1 'polypeptide(L)' 'MKKTTVYLPEELKAELARVAGEAGRSEADLMRDAIGSLVRESRPPRPRLPLFESGDETLAERVDEELARGFGER' A
#
# COMPACT_ATOMS: atom_id res chain seq x y z
N MET A 1 10.16 13.17 5.47
CA MET A 1 9.16 13.14 6.55
C MET A 1 8.21 14.31 6.37
N LYS A 2 6.88 14.10 6.44
CA LYS A 2 5.88 15.18 6.36
C LYS A 2 5.28 15.41 7.75
N LYS A 3 5.25 16.66 8.22
CA LYS A 3 4.65 17.01 9.52
C LYS A 3 3.14 16.72 9.45
N THR A 4 2.65 15.94 10.41
CA THR A 4 1.24 15.57 10.55
C THR A 4 0.88 15.73 12.02
N THR A 5 -0.26 16.36 12.31
CA THR A 5 -0.79 16.51 13.67
C THR A 5 -2.06 15.69 13.76
N VAL A 6 -2.18 14.87 14.81
CA VAL A 6 -3.36 14.05 15.10
C VAL A 6 -3.74 14.25 16.55
N TYR A 7 -5.04 14.19 16.84
CA TYR A 7 -5.54 14.13 18.21
C TYR A 7 -5.54 12.68 18.66
N LEU A 8 -5.07 12.43 19.88
CA LEU A 8 -5.13 11.14 20.54
C LEU A 8 -5.98 11.29 21.79
N PRO A 9 -6.80 10.27 22.15
CA PRO A 9 -7.36 10.19 23.49
C PRO A 9 -6.24 10.23 24.54
N GLU A 10 -6.52 10.87 25.68
CA GLU A 10 -5.53 11.08 26.76
C GLU A 10 -5.00 9.74 27.30
N GLU A 11 -5.89 8.75 27.45
CA GLU A 11 -5.55 7.41 27.89
C GLU A 11 -4.58 6.72 26.92
N LEU A 12 -4.81 6.86 25.61
CA LEU A 12 -3.94 6.27 24.60
C LEU A 12 -2.57 6.94 24.58
N LYS A 13 -2.52 8.25 24.80
CA LYS A 13 -1.27 9.00 24.90
C LYS A 13 -0.47 8.57 26.14
N ALA A 14 -1.13 8.36 27.28
CA ALA A 14 -0.48 7.89 28.50
C ALA A 14 0.09 6.46 28.34
N GLU A 15 -0.67 5.56 27.71
CA GLU A 15 -0.21 4.20 27.42
C GLU A 15 0.97 4.19 26.44
N LEU A 16 0.94 5.02 25.39
CA LEU A 16 2.04 5.15 24.43
C LEU A 16 3.33 5.62 25.12
N ALA A 17 3.23 6.59 26.04
CA ALA A 17 4.38 7.06 26.80
C ALA A 17 4.98 5.96 27.70
N ARG A 18 4.14 5.16 28.35
CA ARG A 18 4.59 4.00 29.14
C ARG A 18 5.35 2.99 28.28
N VAL A 19 4.77 2.59 27.15
CA VAL A 19 5.38 1.62 26.23
C VAL A 19 6.69 2.15 25.64
N ALA A 20 6.74 3.44 25.29
CA ALA A 20 7.95 4.11 24.82
C ALA A 20 9.08 4.05 25.87
N GLY A 21 8.74 4.33 27.13
CA GLY A 21 9.68 4.24 28.26
C GLY A 21 10.21 2.83 28.47
N GLU A 22 9.32 1.83 28.49
CA GLU A 22 9.69 0.42 28.65
C GLU A 22 10.55 -0.11 27.49
N ALA A 23 10.26 0.33 26.27
CA ALA A 23 11.01 -0.07 25.08
C ALA A 23 12.31 0.72 24.88
N GLY A 24 12.54 1.81 25.62
CA GLY A 24 13.66 2.73 25.41
C GLY A 24 13.63 3.43 24.04
N ARG A 25 12.44 3.70 23.49
CA ARG A 25 12.23 4.30 22.16
C ARG A 25 11.42 5.59 22.28
N SER A 26 11.51 6.48 21.29
CA SER A 26 10.63 7.64 21.29
C SER A 26 9.20 7.25 20.89
N GLU A 27 8.20 7.95 21.43
CA GLU A 27 6.80 7.75 21.03
C GLU A 27 6.59 7.95 19.52
N ALA A 28 7.33 8.90 18.92
CA ALA A 28 7.30 9.14 17.49
C ALA A 28 7.84 7.95 16.67
N ASP A 29 8.82 7.21 17.19
CA ASP A 29 9.32 6.00 16.53
C ASP A 29 8.27 4.90 16.56
N LEU A 30 7.62 4.70 17.71
CA LEU A 30 6.54 3.71 17.86
C LEU A 30 5.35 4.03 16.96
N MET A 31 4.92 5.31 16.90
CA MET A 31 3.83 5.72 16.01
C MET A 31 4.17 5.46 14.54
N ARG A 32 5.39 5.80 14.09
CA ARG A 32 5.81 5.58 12.70
C ARG A 32 5.87 4.09 12.36
N ASP A 33 6.37 3.26 13.27
CA ASP A 33 6.43 1.82 13.09
C ASP A 33 5.04 1.19 13.01
N ALA A 34 4.15 1.54 13.95
CA ALA A 34 2.79 1.02 14.01
C ALA A 34 2.00 1.39 12.74
N ILE A 35 2.02 2.68 12.35
CA ILE A 35 1.38 3.14 11.11
C ILE A 35 2.00 2.45 9.89
N GLY A 36 3.32 2.30 9.86
CA GLY A 36 4.02 1.61 8.76
C GLY A 36 3.63 0.15 8.62
N SER A 37 3.48 -0.58 9.73
CA SER A 37 3.04 -1.98 9.73
C SER A 37 1.59 -2.10 9.25
N LEU A 38 0.69 -1.29 9.80
CA LEU A 38 -0.71 -1.26 9.37
C LEU A 38 -0.86 -0.98 7.86
N VAL A 39 -0.08 -0.03 7.32
CA VAL A 39 -0.10 0.31 5.89
C VAL A 39 0.49 -0.82 5.04
N ARG A 40 1.47 -1.58 5.53
CA ARG A 40 2.01 -2.73 4.79
C ARG A 40 1.03 -3.89 4.76
N GLU A 41 0.37 -4.16 5.88
CA GLU A 41 -0.63 -5.22 6.03
C GLU A 41 -1.89 -4.95 5.21
N SER A 42 -2.28 -3.68 5.05
CA SER A 42 -3.43 -3.30 4.22
C SER A 42 -3.15 -3.30 2.72
N ARG A 43 -1.90 -3.50 2.28
CA ARG A 43 -1.60 -3.58 0.84
C ARG A 43 -2.25 -4.84 0.26
N PRO A 44 -2.97 -4.72 -0.87
CA PRO A 44 -3.46 -5.89 -1.58
C PRO A 44 -2.28 -6.78 -1.97
N PRO A 45 -2.47 -8.11 -2.03
CA PRO A 45 -1.44 -9.01 -2.50
C PRO A 45 -1.00 -8.59 -3.89
N ARG A 46 0.30 -8.75 -4.19
CA ARG A 46 0.78 -8.55 -5.55
C ARG A 46 0.01 -9.47 -6.49
N PRO A 47 -0.49 -8.98 -7.65
CA PRO A 47 -1.14 -9.85 -8.61
C PRO A 47 -0.17 -10.96 -9.00
N ARG A 48 -0.67 -12.21 -8.98
CA ARG A 48 0.06 -13.33 -9.56
C ARG A 48 -0.21 -13.28 -11.06
N LEU A 49 0.85 -13.09 -11.84
CA LEU A 49 0.78 -13.08 -13.30
C LEU A 49 1.10 -14.49 -13.84
N PRO A 50 0.55 -14.86 -15.01
CA PRO A 50 -0.37 -14.08 -15.87
C PRO A 50 -1.81 -14.02 -15.31
N LEU A 51 -2.54 -12.94 -15.59
CA LEU A 51 -3.96 -12.79 -15.17
C LEU A 51 -4.93 -13.58 -16.07
N PHE A 52 -4.54 -13.78 -17.33
CA PHE A 52 -5.22 -14.58 -18.33
C PHE A 52 -4.20 -15.00 -19.40
N GLU A 53 -4.53 -16.02 -20.18
CA GLU A 53 -3.71 -16.43 -21.33
C GLU A 53 -4.29 -15.78 -22.59
N SER A 54 -3.51 -14.92 -23.25
CA SER A 54 -3.91 -14.29 -24.52
C SER A 54 -3.97 -15.26 -25.69
N GLY A 55 -3.27 -16.41 -25.58
CA GLY A 55 -3.03 -17.32 -26.71
C GLY A 55 -2.06 -16.78 -27.78
N ASP A 56 -1.55 -15.56 -27.59
CA ASP A 56 -0.61 -14.88 -28.48
C ASP A 56 0.48 -14.21 -27.63
N GLU A 57 1.71 -14.72 -27.74
CA GLU A 57 2.90 -14.21 -27.04
C GLU A 57 3.34 -12.84 -27.56
N THR A 58 2.90 -12.45 -28.76
CA THR A 58 3.27 -11.18 -29.43
C THR A 58 2.21 -10.08 -29.29
N LEU A 59 1.15 -10.36 -28.52
CA LEU A 59 0.01 -9.45 -28.36
C LEU A 59 0.45 -8.08 -27.81
N ALA A 60 1.43 -8.06 -26.92
CA ALA A 60 1.91 -6.84 -26.27
C ALA A 60 2.69 -5.92 -27.23
N GLU A 61 3.33 -6.48 -28.25
CA GLU A 61 4.06 -5.72 -29.27
C GLU A 61 3.15 -5.17 -30.38
N ARG A 62 1.94 -5.73 -30.55
CA ARG A 62 1.04 -5.45 -31.68
C ARG A 62 -0.23 -4.69 -31.29
N VAL A 63 -0.19 -3.95 -30.18
CA VAL A 63 -1.35 -3.25 -29.60
C VAL A 63 -2.10 -2.39 -30.61
N ASP A 64 -1.39 -1.59 -31.42
CA ASP A 64 -2.02 -0.68 -32.38
C ASP A 64 -2.80 -1.44 -33.48
N GLU A 65 -2.23 -2.54 -33.99
CA GLU A 65 -2.87 -3.38 -35.00
C GLU A 65 -4.14 -4.03 -34.46
N GLU A 66 -4.08 -4.55 -33.23
CA GLU A 66 -5.21 -5.25 -32.61
C GLU A 66 -6.35 -4.29 -32.24
N LEU A 67 -6.02 -3.07 -31.78
CA LEU A 67 -7.03 -2.03 -31.53
C LEU A 67 -7.69 -1.55 -32.84
N ALA A 68 -6.94 -1.46 -33.94
CA ALA A 68 -7.48 -1.04 -35.23
C ALA A 68 -8.50 -2.03 -35.83
N ARG A 69 -8.61 -3.27 -35.33
CA ARG A 69 -9.50 -4.32 -35.84
C ARG A 69 -10.97 -4.19 -35.44
N GLY A 70 -11.36 -3.09 -34.80
CA GLY A 70 -12.77 -2.82 -34.45
C GLY A 70 -12.97 -2.41 -32.99
N PHE A 71 -11.92 -1.96 -32.30
CA PHE A 71 -12.07 -1.40 -30.95
C PHE A 71 -12.95 -0.15 -30.99
N GLY A 72 -14.08 -0.18 -30.29
CA GLY A 72 -15.04 0.93 -30.22
C GLY A 72 -16.18 0.87 -31.24
N GLU A 73 -16.25 -0.18 -32.06
CA GLU A 73 -17.41 -0.44 -32.92
C GLU A 73 -18.54 -1.10 -32.09
N ARG A 74 -19.80 -0.69 -32.31
CA ARG A 74 -20.97 -1.10 -31.50
C ARG A 74 -21.61 -2.39 -31.99
#